data_AF-M7WJH7-F1
#
_entry.id   AF-M7WJH7-F1
#
_cell.length_a   1.000
_cell.length_b   1.000
_cell.length_c   1.000
_cell.angle_alpha   90.00
_cell.angle_beta   90.00
_cell.angle_gamma   90.00
#
_symmetry.space_group_name_H-M   'P 1'
#
loop_
_entity.id
_entity.type
_entity.pdbx_description
1 polymer ?
#
loop_
_entity_poly.entity_id
_entity_poly.type
_entity_poly.pdbx_seq_one_letter_code
_entity_poly.pdbx_strand_id
1 'polypeptide(L)'
;MATLPGALPSPPTSSLSSSATPGPPRLVNLYHVRTVATSKSCWICHRETTCCLATEGVTDFIYACKSHLLDPGFAKPAPSTSTPSASPSGSPAPSPVPQSEIDKVKQEYEEKQKRKAEAEKGDRDKDAESSSSTTAGAAASTAFSLFRTGASALSSLSSTASSTLFPAPPPTPPSLAETQRAAAASAKTLVLQRDFFRMRQEQKRREWEKKDAEKRGKEWSFPKAPSGGLPSLP
;
A
#
# COMPACT_ATOMS: atom_id res chain seq x y z
N MET A 1 -19.12 -76.72 -7.77
CA MET A 1 -18.66 -76.04 -9.01
C MET A 1 -19.20 -74.63 -8.96
N ALA A 2 -18.31 -73.66 -8.74
CA ALA A 2 -18.65 -72.26 -8.45
C ALA A 2 -18.82 -71.47 -9.75
N THR A 3 -19.94 -70.75 -9.87
CA THR A 3 -20.19 -69.78 -10.94
C THR A 3 -19.95 -68.38 -10.39
N LEU A 4 -18.94 -67.70 -10.93
CA LEU A 4 -18.56 -66.32 -10.60
C LEU A 4 -19.56 -65.32 -11.20
N PRO A 5 -19.98 -64.25 -10.50
CA PRO A 5 -20.69 -63.14 -11.11
C PRO A 5 -19.73 -62.14 -11.78
N GLY A 6 -20.14 -61.68 -12.96
CA GLY A 6 -19.38 -60.81 -13.85
C GLY A 6 -19.05 -59.43 -13.26
N ALA A 7 -17.80 -59.01 -13.50
CA ALA A 7 -17.31 -57.67 -13.22
C ALA A 7 -17.87 -56.68 -14.26
N LEU A 8 -18.55 -55.64 -13.77
CA LEU A 8 -18.93 -54.48 -14.57
C LEU A 8 -17.71 -53.59 -14.83
N PRO A 9 -17.53 -53.04 -16.05
CA PRO A 9 -16.45 -52.10 -16.34
C PRO A 9 -16.70 -50.75 -15.66
N SER A 10 -15.65 -50.20 -15.07
CA SER A 10 -15.60 -48.89 -14.39
C SER A 10 -15.83 -47.75 -15.38
N PRO A 11 -16.41 -46.60 -14.95
CA PRO A 11 -16.52 -45.43 -15.82
C PRO A 11 -15.14 -44.81 -16.09
N PRO A 12 -14.93 -44.19 -17.27
CA PRO A 12 -13.69 -43.51 -17.57
C PRO A 12 -13.49 -42.34 -16.60
N THR A 13 -12.35 -42.37 -15.89
CA THR A 13 -11.83 -41.24 -15.14
C THR A 13 -11.63 -40.09 -16.12
N SER A 14 -12.61 -39.20 -16.15
CA SER A 14 -12.55 -37.95 -16.92
C SER A 14 -11.47 -37.09 -16.28
N SER A 15 -10.25 -37.22 -16.80
CA SER A 15 -9.15 -36.30 -16.55
C SER A 15 -9.64 -34.90 -16.90
N LEU A 16 -9.87 -34.09 -15.86
CA LEU A 16 -10.10 -32.65 -15.95
C LEU A 16 -8.84 -32.01 -16.55
N SER A 17 -8.72 -32.10 -17.87
CA SER A 17 -7.83 -31.25 -18.64
C SER A 17 -8.32 -29.84 -18.40
N SER A 18 -7.53 -29.08 -17.65
CA SER A 18 -7.75 -27.67 -17.36
C SER A 18 -7.60 -26.88 -18.66
N SER A 19 -8.59 -26.96 -19.54
CA SER A 19 -8.74 -26.00 -20.63
C SER A 19 -9.10 -24.67 -19.98
N ALA A 20 -8.06 -23.91 -19.65
CA ALA A 20 -8.20 -22.56 -19.14
C ALA A 20 -9.06 -21.77 -20.12
N THR A 21 -10.32 -21.52 -19.73
CA THR A 21 -11.18 -20.55 -20.39
C THR A 21 -10.38 -19.26 -20.55
N PRO A 22 -10.40 -18.58 -21.71
CA PRO A 22 -9.73 -17.30 -21.87
C PRO A 22 -10.47 -16.26 -21.03
N GLY A 23 -10.19 -16.24 -19.73
CA GLY A 23 -10.67 -15.25 -18.80
C GLY A 23 -9.79 -14.00 -18.84
N PRO A 24 -10.25 -12.89 -18.23
CA PRO A 24 -9.45 -11.69 -18.11
C PRO A 24 -8.09 -11.98 -17.45
N PRO A 25 -7.00 -11.34 -17.91
CA PRO A 25 -5.67 -11.58 -17.35
C PRO A 25 -5.63 -11.18 -15.87
N ARG A 26 -5.26 -12.13 -15.00
CA ARG A 26 -5.02 -11.86 -13.57
C ARG A 26 -3.60 -11.33 -13.40
N LEU A 27 -3.48 -10.10 -12.91
CA LEU A 27 -2.18 -9.51 -12.58
C LEU A 27 -1.70 -9.98 -11.22
N VAL A 28 -0.38 -10.08 -11.07
CA VAL A 28 0.31 -10.35 -9.80
C VAL A 28 0.91 -9.04 -9.29
N ASN A 29 0.75 -8.75 -7.99
CA ASN A 29 1.23 -7.50 -7.39
C ASN A 29 2.71 -7.57 -6.98
N LEU A 30 3.57 -7.93 -7.92
CA LEU A 30 5.02 -7.97 -7.74
C LEU A 30 5.67 -7.28 -8.93
N TYR A 31 6.37 -6.19 -8.65
CA TYR A 31 7.00 -5.34 -9.66
C TYR A 31 8.48 -5.19 -9.39
N HIS A 32 9.28 -5.32 -10.45
CA HIS A 32 10.72 -5.09 -10.41
C HIS A 32 11.05 -3.71 -10.94
N VAL A 33 11.91 -2.98 -10.21
CA VAL A 33 12.42 -1.69 -10.64
C VAL A 33 13.42 -1.89 -11.76
N ARG A 34 13.17 -1.24 -12.89
CA ARG A 34 14.04 -1.23 -14.06
C ARG A 34 14.24 0.20 -14.55
N THR A 35 15.40 0.46 -15.14
CA THR A 35 15.67 1.70 -15.86
C THR A 35 15.51 1.46 -17.35
N VAL A 36 14.78 2.35 -18.02
CA VAL A 36 14.50 2.31 -19.45
C VAL A 36 15.23 3.45 -20.14
N ALA A 37 15.71 3.21 -21.37
CA ALA A 37 16.39 4.23 -22.16
C ALA A 37 15.46 5.37 -22.61
N THR A 38 14.17 5.08 -22.81
CA THR A 38 13.18 6.06 -23.24
C THR A 38 12.48 6.69 -22.04
N SER A 39 12.44 8.03 -22.00
CA SER A 39 11.64 8.74 -21.03
C SER A 39 10.15 8.62 -21.39
N LYS A 40 9.33 8.24 -20.41
CA LYS A 40 7.86 8.31 -20.53
C LYS A 40 7.27 9.05 -19.34
N SER A 41 6.06 9.57 -19.53
CA SER A 41 5.33 10.28 -18.48
C SER A 41 5.00 9.33 -17.33
N CYS A 42 5.27 9.81 -16.11
CA CYS A 42 4.91 9.12 -14.88
C CYS A 42 3.39 8.95 -14.80
N TRP A 43 2.91 7.80 -14.35
CA TRP A 43 1.47 7.56 -14.27
C TRP A 43 0.74 8.44 -13.23
N ILE A 44 1.46 9.00 -12.26
CA ILE A 44 0.88 9.75 -11.14
C ILE A 44 0.99 11.27 -11.35
N CYS A 45 2.17 11.79 -11.69
CA CYS A 45 2.38 13.23 -11.93
C CYS A 45 2.59 13.62 -13.39
N HIS A 46 2.61 12.65 -14.32
CA HIS A 46 2.88 12.86 -15.74
C HIS A 46 4.22 13.52 -16.09
N ARG A 47 5.12 13.70 -15.12
CA ARG A 47 6.51 14.13 -15.35
C ARG A 47 7.29 13.04 -16.08
N GLU A 48 8.19 13.43 -16.97
CA GLU A 48 9.04 12.49 -17.70
C GLU A 48 9.97 11.71 -16.77
N THR A 49 10.02 10.40 -16.96
CA THR A 49 10.77 9.47 -16.11
C THR A 49 11.35 8.32 -16.91
N THR A 50 12.53 7.85 -16.48
CA THR A 50 13.22 6.67 -17.04
C THR A 50 13.12 5.44 -16.14
N CYS A 51 12.43 5.56 -15.00
CA CYS A 51 12.22 4.45 -14.06
C CYS A 51 10.89 3.76 -14.38
N CYS A 52 10.92 2.45 -14.58
CA CYS A 52 9.73 1.64 -14.79
C CYS A 52 9.66 0.48 -13.80
N LEU A 53 8.43 0.14 -13.43
CA LEU A 53 8.07 -1.03 -12.66
C LEU A 53 7.50 -2.06 -13.63
N ALA A 54 8.11 -3.25 -13.69
CA ALA A 54 7.71 -4.32 -14.60
C ALA A 54 7.46 -5.63 -13.84
N THR A 55 6.38 -6.32 -14.17
CA THR A 55 6.14 -7.70 -13.71
C THR A 55 7.04 -8.67 -14.50
N GLU A 56 7.41 -9.81 -13.90
CA GLU A 56 8.30 -10.81 -14.52
C GLU A 56 7.82 -11.33 -15.87
N GLY A 57 6.50 -11.45 -16.06
CA GLY A 57 5.89 -11.87 -17.32
C GLY A 57 5.71 -10.75 -18.36
N VAL A 58 6.23 -9.53 -18.13
CA VAL A 58 6.11 -8.40 -19.09
C VAL A 58 4.65 -8.11 -19.46
N THR A 59 3.71 -8.52 -18.60
CA THR A 59 2.27 -8.35 -18.80
C THR A 59 1.83 -6.92 -18.48
N ASP A 60 2.56 -6.26 -17.58
CA ASP A 60 2.24 -4.93 -17.10
C ASP A 60 3.49 -4.08 -16.81
N PHE A 61 3.41 -2.80 -17.19
CA PHE A 61 4.48 -1.81 -17.04
C PHE A 61 3.92 -0.51 -16.51
N ILE A 62 4.53 0.02 -15.45
CA ILE A 62 4.15 1.30 -14.83
C ILE A 62 5.37 2.21 -14.83
N TYR A 63 5.24 3.40 -15.42
CA TYR A 63 6.27 4.43 -15.33
C TYR A 63 6.03 5.26 -14.08
N ALA A 64 7.05 5.35 -13.22
CA ALA A 64 6.96 6.04 -11.94
C ALA A 64 8.25 6.82 -11.67
N CYS A 65 8.14 8.08 -11.26
CA CYS A 65 9.32 8.85 -10.85
C CYS A 65 9.85 8.36 -9.51
N LYS A 66 11.14 8.59 -9.26
CA LYS A 66 11.79 8.28 -7.98
C LYS A 66 11.07 8.92 -6.79
N SER A 67 10.52 10.13 -6.94
CA SER A 67 9.77 10.80 -5.86
C SER A 67 8.53 10.02 -5.43
N HIS A 68 7.81 9.38 -6.36
CA HIS A 68 6.65 8.54 -6.03
C HIS A 68 7.05 7.12 -5.65
N LEU A 69 8.18 6.61 -6.11
CA LEU A 69 8.70 5.31 -5.64
C LEU A 69 9.12 5.36 -4.17
N LEU A 70 9.54 6.53 -3.68
CA LEU A 70 9.84 6.75 -2.27
C LEU A 70 8.58 6.96 -1.41
N ASP A 71 7.41 7.19 -2.02
CA ASP A 71 6.18 7.41 -1.27
C ASP A 71 5.65 6.08 -0.69
N PRO A 72 5.54 5.94 0.65
CA PRO A 72 4.97 4.75 1.28
C PRO A 72 3.50 4.50 0.89
N GLY A 73 2.79 5.52 0.39
CA GLY A 73 1.43 5.40 -0.14
C GLY A 73 1.36 4.73 -1.52
N PHE A 74 2.44 4.72 -2.28
CA PHE A 74 2.45 4.22 -3.66
C PHE A 74 2.99 2.79 -3.76
N ALA A 75 4.21 2.56 -3.24
CA ALA A 75 4.90 1.30 -3.36
C ALA A 75 5.60 0.94 -2.05
N LYS A 76 5.51 -0.34 -1.66
CA LYS A 76 6.19 -0.89 -0.49
C LYS A 76 7.28 -1.86 -0.93
N PRO A 77 8.43 -1.89 -0.25
CA PRO A 77 9.43 -2.92 -0.50
C PRO A 77 8.79 -4.30 -0.29
N ALA A 78 8.96 -5.19 -1.27
CA ALA A 78 8.44 -6.54 -1.15
C ALA A 78 9.14 -7.26 0.03
N PRO A 79 8.42 -8.06 0.84
CA PRO A 79 9.08 -8.96 1.78
C PRO A 79 9.95 -9.92 0.95
N SER A 80 11.22 -10.03 1.32
CA SER A 80 12.25 -10.77 0.59
C SER A 80 11.78 -12.15 0.14
N THR A 81 11.74 -12.38 -1.17
CA THR A 81 11.42 -13.70 -1.76
C THR A 81 12.61 -14.66 -1.77
N SER A 82 13.56 -14.50 -0.84
CA SER A 82 14.66 -15.45 -0.59
C SER A 82 14.68 -16.00 0.83
N THR A 83 13.51 -16.12 1.46
CA THR A 83 13.24 -17.05 2.58
C THR A 83 11.72 -17.11 2.80
N PRO A 84 11.10 -18.31 2.89
CA PRO A 84 9.67 -18.42 3.13
C PRO A 84 9.37 -18.07 4.59
N SER A 85 9.08 -16.81 4.87
CA SER A 85 8.48 -16.38 6.12
C SER A 85 7.13 -15.76 5.82
N ALA A 86 6.10 -16.47 6.27
CA ALA A 86 4.69 -16.24 5.98
C ALA A 86 4.20 -14.84 6.40
N SER A 87 3.41 -14.21 5.53
CA SER A 87 2.03 -13.77 5.84
C SER A 87 1.28 -13.33 4.56
N PRO A 88 0.03 -13.79 4.34
CA PRO A 88 -0.68 -13.67 3.07
C PRO A 88 -1.77 -12.58 3.07
N SER A 89 -2.22 -12.18 1.88
CA SER A 89 -3.58 -11.63 1.71
C SER A 89 -4.15 -12.02 0.35
N GLY A 90 -5.15 -12.91 0.37
CA GLY A 90 -5.99 -13.30 -0.77
C GLY A 90 -6.60 -14.71 -0.65
N SER A 91 -7.62 -14.90 0.20
CA SER A 91 -8.32 -16.16 0.57
C SER A 91 -9.14 -16.79 -0.60
N PRO A 92 -9.44 -18.12 -0.59
CA PRO A 92 -10.35 -18.78 0.36
C PRO A 92 -9.81 -20.09 1.01
N ALA A 93 -10.46 -20.48 2.13
CA ALA A 93 -10.26 -21.63 3.04
C ALA A 93 -9.36 -21.37 4.28
N PRO A 94 -9.89 -21.50 5.52
CA PRO A 94 -9.17 -21.20 6.75
C PRO A 94 -8.27 -22.37 7.15
N SER A 95 -6.95 -22.20 7.02
CA SER A 95 -6.01 -22.99 7.81
C SER A 95 -6.11 -22.54 9.27
N PRO A 96 -6.23 -23.45 10.25
CA PRO A 96 -6.39 -23.10 11.65
C PRO A 96 -5.12 -22.41 12.15
N VAL A 97 -5.23 -21.12 12.46
CA VAL A 97 -4.24 -20.43 13.31
C VAL A 97 -4.23 -21.18 14.66
N PRO A 98 -3.08 -21.60 15.19
CA PRO A 98 -3.04 -22.28 16.48
C PRO A 98 -3.59 -21.32 17.54
N GLN A 99 -4.72 -21.70 18.16
CA GLN A 99 -5.45 -20.88 19.15
C GLN A 99 -4.54 -20.39 20.29
N SER A 100 -3.45 -21.11 20.56
CA SER A 100 -2.43 -20.78 21.55
C SER A 100 -1.69 -19.46 21.33
N GLU A 101 -1.61 -18.95 20.10
CA GLU A 101 -1.01 -17.64 19.83
C GLU A 101 -2.02 -16.50 20.05
N ILE A 102 -3.29 -16.76 19.76
CA ILE A 102 -4.38 -15.80 19.94
C ILE A 102 -4.66 -15.59 21.44
N ASP A 103 -4.60 -16.65 22.24
CA ASP A 103 -4.85 -16.57 23.68
C ASP A 103 -3.71 -15.85 24.42
N LYS A 104 -2.45 -16.04 24.01
CA LYS A 104 -1.30 -15.28 24.55
C LYS A 104 -1.40 -13.79 24.25
N VAL A 105 -1.78 -13.44 23.02
CA VAL A 105 -1.92 -12.03 22.61
C VAL A 105 -3.09 -11.36 23.33
N LYS A 106 -4.20 -12.08 23.59
CA LYS A 106 -5.31 -11.56 24.40
C LYS A 106 -4.92 -11.38 25.86
N GLN A 107 -4.19 -12.32 26.46
CA GLN A 107 -3.71 -12.23 27.83
C GLN A 107 -2.74 -11.06 28.02
N GLU A 108 -1.76 -10.89 27.12
CA GLU A 108 -0.84 -9.74 27.17
C GLU A 108 -1.54 -8.39 27.00
N TYR A 109 -2.64 -8.34 26.23
CA TYR A 109 -3.41 -7.12 26.05
C TYR A 109 -4.27 -6.78 27.27
N GLU A 110 -4.89 -7.78 27.91
CA GLU A 110 -5.71 -7.61 29.11
C GLU A 110 -4.86 -7.23 30.33
N GLU A 111 -3.68 -7.82 30.51
CA GLU A 111 -2.76 -7.44 31.60
C GLU A 111 -2.22 -6.01 31.41
N LYS A 112 -1.91 -5.62 30.16
CA LYS A 112 -1.43 -4.27 29.85
C LYS A 112 -2.52 -3.22 30.00
N GLN A 113 -3.79 -3.57 29.81
CA GLN A 113 -4.93 -2.71 30.09
C GLN A 113 -5.22 -2.60 31.59
N LYS A 114 -5.21 -3.72 32.33
CA LYS A 114 -5.39 -3.70 33.79
C LYS A 114 -4.28 -2.90 34.49
N ARG A 115 -3.02 -3.08 34.07
CA ARG A 115 -1.89 -2.31 34.61
C ARG A 115 -1.98 -0.80 34.31
N LYS A 116 -2.61 -0.41 33.20
CA LYS A 116 -2.88 1.01 32.89
C LYS A 116 -4.05 1.56 33.70
N ALA A 117 -5.12 0.79 33.89
CA ALA A 117 -6.27 1.19 34.69
C ALA A 117 -5.96 1.29 36.19
N GLU A 118 -5.10 0.41 36.72
CA GLU A 118 -4.62 0.46 38.10
C GLU A 118 -3.63 1.62 38.32
N ALA A 119 -2.78 1.93 37.34
CA ALA A 119 -1.93 3.11 37.37
C ALA A 119 -2.73 4.43 37.34
N GLU A 120 -3.84 4.49 36.59
CA GLU A 120 -4.72 5.68 36.54
C GLU A 120 -5.54 5.85 37.82
N LYS A 121 -5.95 4.76 38.48
CA LYS A 121 -6.66 4.83 39.77
C LYS A 121 -5.74 5.18 40.95
N GLY A 122 -4.49 4.71 40.95
CA GLY A 122 -3.51 5.03 41.99
C GLY A 122 -3.03 6.49 41.98
N ASP A 123 -3.17 7.19 40.86
CA ASP A 123 -2.80 8.61 40.72
C ASP A 123 -3.92 9.55 41.23
N ARG A 124 -5.21 9.16 41.08
CA ARG A 124 -6.36 9.94 41.57
C ARG A 124 -6.54 9.93 43.10
N ASP A 125 -6.02 8.93 43.80
CA ASP A 125 -6.08 8.86 45.28
C ASP A 125 -4.98 9.68 45.99
N LYS A 126 -3.95 10.16 45.26
CA LYS A 126 -2.90 11.02 45.83
C LYS A 126 -3.14 12.52 45.66
N ASP A 127 -4.10 12.93 44.83
CA ASP A 127 -4.42 14.35 44.58
C ASP A 127 -5.63 14.86 45.40
N ALA A 128 -6.27 14.00 46.21
CA ALA A 128 -7.44 14.37 47.03
C ALA A 128 -7.10 14.88 48.45
N GLU A 129 -5.83 15.05 48.81
CA GLU A 129 -5.38 15.57 50.12
C GLU A 129 -4.48 16.82 49.98
N SER A 130 -4.81 17.73 49.05
CA SER A 130 -4.06 18.99 48.89
C SER A 130 -4.83 20.12 48.18
N SER A 131 -6.12 20.34 48.47
CA SER A 131 -6.75 21.63 48.08
C SER A 131 -8.06 21.92 48.82
N SER A 132 -7.95 22.44 50.03
CA SER A 132 -9.04 23.18 50.67
C SER A 132 -8.50 24.46 51.32
N SER A 133 -8.39 25.54 50.55
CA SER A 133 -8.53 26.91 51.08
C SER A 133 -8.57 27.99 49.97
N THR A 134 -9.61 28.84 50.06
CA THR A 134 -9.61 30.27 49.71
C THR A 134 -9.99 30.72 48.28
N THR A 135 -11.32 30.83 48.08
CA THR A 135 -12.12 32.02 47.67
C THR A 135 -11.63 33.01 46.59
N ALA A 136 -12.44 33.08 45.52
CA ALA A 136 -13.06 34.25 44.84
C ALA A 136 -12.46 35.66 44.97
N GLY A 137 -12.31 36.36 43.82
CA GLY A 137 -12.19 37.82 43.76
C GLY A 137 -11.86 38.36 42.37
N ALA A 138 -12.68 39.27 41.87
CA ALA A 138 -12.71 39.78 40.50
C ALA A 138 -11.70 40.91 40.18
N ALA A 139 -11.66 41.25 38.88
CA ALA A 139 -11.51 42.60 38.29
C ALA A 139 -10.14 43.04 37.72
N ALA A 140 -10.20 43.34 36.41
CA ALA A 140 -9.65 44.49 35.69
C ALA A 140 -8.18 44.90 35.90
N SER A 141 -7.41 44.98 34.79
CA SER A 141 -6.87 46.26 34.28
C SER A 141 -6.04 46.04 33.02
N THR A 142 -6.56 46.59 31.92
CA THR A 142 -5.84 47.16 30.78
C THR A 142 -4.70 48.07 31.25
N ALA A 143 -3.46 47.82 30.79
CA ALA A 143 -2.42 48.81 30.48
C ALA A 143 -1.00 48.18 30.56
N PHE A 144 -0.45 47.79 29.43
CA PHE A 144 0.99 47.99 29.22
C PHE A 144 1.22 48.42 27.77
N SER A 145 1.07 49.72 27.60
CA SER A 145 1.42 50.46 26.39
C SER A 145 2.92 50.37 26.15
N LEU A 146 3.29 50.30 24.86
CA LEU A 146 4.44 50.97 24.26
C LEU A 146 5.69 51.17 25.14
N PHE A 147 6.65 50.27 25.00
CA PHE A 147 8.07 50.63 24.96
C PHE A 147 8.65 49.95 23.71
N ARG A 148 8.72 50.64 22.58
CA ARG A 148 9.81 51.54 22.17
C ARG A 148 10.68 50.84 21.12
N THR A 149 10.41 51.20 19.87
CA THR A 149 11.30 51.09 18.71
C THR A 149 12.71 51.55 19.04
N GLY A 150 13.70 50.82 18.52
CA GLY A 150 15.03 51.35 18.21
C GLY A 150 16.17 50.72 19.00
N ALA A 151 16.78 49.66 18.44
CA ALA A 151 18.22 49.37 18.57
C ALA A 151 18.62 48.18 17.69
N SER A 152 18.60 48.38 16.37
CA SER A 152 19.56 47.72 15.48
C SER A 152 20.94 48.31 15.80
N ALA A 153 21.90 47.48 16.26
CA ALA A 153 23.35 47.62 16.00
C ALA A 153 24.30 46.89 16.99
N LEU A 154 23.97 45.73 17.61
CA LEU A 154 24.99 45.01 18.44
C LEU A 154 24.87 43.47 18.44
N SER A 155 24.64 42.82 17.29
CA SER A 155 24.61 41.34 17.21
C SER A 155 25.87 40.66 16.65
N SER A 156 26.94 41.38 16.32
CA SER A 156 28.07 40.78 15.58
C SER A 156 29.27 40.30 16.39
N LEU A 157 29.18 40.16 17.73
CA LEU A 157 30.35 39.75 18.54
C LEU A 157 30.07 38.71 19.63
N SER A 158 28.88 38.10 19.68
CA SER A 158 28.53 37.12 20.72
C SER A 158 28.43 35.67 20.20
N SER A 159 29.25 35.31 19.21
CA SER A 159 29.22 33.97 18.58
C SER A 159 30.32 33.01 19.03
N THR A 160 31.15 33.35 20.02
CA THR A 160 32.34 32.52 20.35
C THR A 160 32.39 31.94 21.77
N ALA A 161 31.39 32.15 22.61
CA ALA A 161 31.48 31.73 24.03
C ALA A 161 30.28 30.95 24.62
N SER A 162 29.28 30.54 23.83
CA SER A 162 28.09 29.83 24.35
C SER A 162 27.91 28.39 23.86
N SER A 163 28.95 27.72 23.36
CA SER A 163 28.84 26.36 22.78
C SER A 163 29.17 25.20 23.74
N THR A 164 29.27 25.39 25.05
CA THR A 164 29.59 24.30 26.00
C THR A 164 28.51 23.99 27.04
N LEU A 165 27.37 24.68 27.05
CA LEU A 165 26.32 24.50 28.08
C LEU A 165 25.10 23.68 27.63
N PHE A 166 25.04 23.26 26.37
CA PHE A 166 23.98 22.36 25.89
C PHE A 166 24.60 21.09 25.32
N PRO A 167 24.48 19.93 26.00
CA PRO A 167 24.81 18.67 25.37
C PRO A 167 24.00 18.55 24.08
N ALA A 168 24.67 18.17 22.99
CA ALA A 168 24.01 17.94 21.70
C ALA A 168 22.81 17.01 21.93
N PRO A 169 21.61 17.34 21.42
CA PRO A 169 20.45 16.48 21.59
C PRO A 169 20.78 15.09 21.04
N PRO A 170 20.38 14.00 21.73
CA PRO A 170 20.64 12.65 21.25
C PRO A 170 20.06 12.50 19.83
N PRO A 171 20.70 11.71 18.95
CA PRO A 171 20.19 11.49 17.60
C PRO A 171 18.76 10.97 17.71
N THR A 172 17.81 11.75 17.21
CA THR A 172 16.40 11.35 17.18
C THR A 172 16.28 10.07 16.36
N PRO A 173 15.60 9.03 16.87
CA PRO A 173 15.41 7.81 16.09
C PRO A 173 14.62 8.16 14.81
N PRO A 174 14.99 7.58 13.66
CA PRO A 174 14.31 7.84 12.40
C PRO A 174 12.83 7.49 12.53
N SER A 175 11.96 8.39 12.09
CA SER A 175 10.53 8.15 12.00
C SER A 175 10.25 6.91 11.14
N LEU A 176 9.17 6.18 11.44
CA LEU A 176 8.74 5.01 10.64
C LEU A 176 8.65 5.32 9.15
N ALA A 177 8.22 6.54 8.78
CA ALA A 177 8.13 6.98 7.40
C ALA A 177 9.50 7.19 6.73
N GLU A 178 10.52 7.56 7.51
CA GLU A 178 11.90 7.72 7.04
C GLU A 178 12.52 6.34 6.75
N THR A 179 12.31 5.39 7.67
CA THR A 179 12.77 4.00 7.52
C THR A 179 12.13 3.34 6.29
N GLN A 180 10.83 3.57 6.06
CA GLN A 180 10.13 3.06 4.88
C GLN A 180 10.66 3.68 3.58
N ARG A 181 10.95 4.98 3.57
CA ARG A 181 11.56 5.68 2.43
C ARG A 181 12.94 5.12 2.09
N ALA A 182 13.80 4.90 3.10
CA ALA A 182 15.12 4.32 2.91
C ALA A 182 15.07 2.87 2.41
N ALA A 183 14.13 2.07 2.93
CA ALA A 183 13.90 0.70 2.46
C ALA A 183 13.40 0.67 0.99
N ALA A 184 12.46 1.56 0.63
CA ALA A 184 11.96 1.67 -0.74
C ALA A 184 13.05 2.13 -1.73
N ALA A 185 13.96 3.01 -1.30
CA ALA A 185 15.07 3.49 -2.14
C ALA A 185 16.04 2.38 -2.57
N SER A 186 16.24 1.36 -1.74
CA SER A 186 17.20 0.27 -1.97
C SER A 186 16.56 -1.02 -2.49
N ALA A 187 15.23 -1.13 -2.43
CA ALA A 187 14.52 -2.32 -2.87
C ALA A 187 14.47 -2.45 -4.41
N LYS A 188 14.84 -3.63 -4.91
CA LYS A 188 14.74 -3.98 -6.34
C LYS A 188 13.34 -4.47 -6.72
N THR A 189 12.59 -4.97 -5.75
CA THR A 189 11.24 -5.50 -5.93
C THR A 189 10.28 -4.75 -5.00
N LEU A 190 9.19 -4.27 -5.58
CA LEU A 190 8.18 -3.47 -4.91
C LEU A 190 6.80 -4.11 -5.09
N VAL A 191 5.98 -3.99 -4.05
CA VAL A 191 4.55 -4.30 -4.05
C VAL A 191 3.79 -2.99 -4.14
N LEU A 192 2.92 -2.87 -5.13
CA LEU A 192 2.10 -1.67 -5.30
C LEU A 192 1.02 -1.62 -4.22
N GLN A 193 0.64 -0.44 -3.77
CA GLN A 193 -0.46 -0.29 -2.83
C GLN A 193 -1.79 -0.79 -3.46
N ARG A 194 -2.68 -1.30 -2.60
CA ARG A 194 -3.88 -2.07 -2.99
C ARG A 194 -4.77 -1.33 -3.98
N ASP A 195 -4.98 -0.03 -3.79
CA ASP A 195 -5.95 0.74 -4.58
C ASP A 195 -5.39 1.03 -5.97
N PHE A 196 -4.10 1.36 -6.07
CA PHE A 196 -3.42 1.46 -7.36
C PHE A 196 -3.42 0.14 -8.11
N PHE A 197 -3.16 -0.98 -7.41
CA PHE A 197 -3.20 -2.30 -8.02
C PHE A 197 -4.60 -2.67 -8.51
N ARG A 198 -5.65 -2.33 -7.75
CA ARG A 198 -7.05 -2.53 -8.15
C ARG A 198 -7.40 -1.74 -9.41
N MET A 199 -6.98 -0.47 -9.49
CA MET A 199 -7.18 0.35 -10.70
C MET A 199 -6.49 -0.27 -11.92
N ARG A 200 -5.29 -0.83 -11.75
CA ARG A 200 -4.56 -1.52 -12.83
C ARG A 200 -5.26 -2.80 -13.28
N GLN A 201 -5.75 -3.60 -12.34
CA GLN A 201 -6.54 -4.79 -12.66
C GLN A 201 -7.81 -4.43 -13.44
N GLU A 202 -8.49 -3.35 -13.05
CA GLU A 202 -9.68 -2.89 -13.76
C GLU A 202 -9.34 -2.35 -15.16
N GLN A 203 -8.27 -1.57 -15.30
CA GLN A 203 -7.82 -1.07 -16.60
C GLN A 203 -7.50 -2.23 -17.56
N LYS A 204 -6.76 -3.24 -17.09
CA LYS A 204 -6.43 -4.42 -17.90
C LYS A 204 -7.65 -5.27 -18.22
N ARG A 205 -8.60 -5.38 -17.29
CA ARG A 205 -9.88 -6.05 -17.52
C ARG A 205 -10.69 -5.32 -18.60
N ARG A 206 -10.83 -4.01 -18.50
CA ARG A 206 -11.53 -3.17 -19.50
C ARG A 206 -10.86 -3.23 -20.88
N GLU A 207 -9.53 -3.22 -20.93
CA GLU A 207 -8.78 -3.41 -22.19
C GLU A 207 -9.02 -4.79 -22.81
N TRP A 208 -9.10 -5.84 -21.98
CA TRP A 208 -9.40 -7.19 -22.42
C TRP A 208 -10.84 -7.29 -22.94
N GLU A 209 -11.82 -6.79 -22.18
CA GLU A 209 -13.24 -6.76 -22.56
C GLU A 209 -13.45 -5.99 -23.88
N LYS A 210 -12.78 -4.84 -24.04
CA LYS A 210 -12.84 -4.06 -25.29
C LYS A 210 -12.30 -4.86 -26.48
N LYS A 211 -11.13 -5.51 -26.32
CA LYS A 211 -10.52 -6.32 -27.38
C LYS A 211 -11.37 -7.55 -27.70
N ASP A 212 -11.98 -8.16 -26.70
CA ASP A 212 -12.85 -9.31 -26.87
C ASP A 212 -14.16 -8.94 -27.59
N ALA A 213 -14.77 -7.81 -27.20
CA ALA A 213 -15.93 -7.26 -27.91
C ALA A 213 -15.60 -6.89 -29.36
N GLU A 214 -14.43 -6.30 -29.63
CA GLU A 214 -13.97 -6.00 -30.98
C GLU A 214 -13.76 -7.28 -31.81
N LYS A 215 -13.16 -8.31 -31.22
CA LYS A 215 -13.00 -9.62 -31.88
C LYS A 215 -14.35 -10.26 -32.19
N ARG A 216 -15.28 -10.29 -31.23
CA ARG A 216 -16.63 -10.81 -31.44
C ARG A 216 -17.41 -9.99 -32.48
N GLY A 217 -17.28 -8.67 -32.48
CA GLY A 217 -17.90 -7.81 -33.48
C GLY A 217 -17.32 -8.05 -34.88
N LYS A 218 -16.02 -8.28 -34.98
CA LYS A 218 -15.36 -8.63 -36.24
C LYS A 218 -15.73 -10.03 -36.72
N GLU A 219 -15.90 -10.98 -35.81
CA GLU A 219 -16.37 -12.33 -36.11
C GLU A 219 -17.85 -12.34 -36.53
N TRP A 220 -18.69 -11.50 -35.92
CA TRP A 220 -20.08 -11.25 -36.32
C TRP A 220 -20.19 -10.30 -37.54
N SER A 221 -19.13 -10.03 -38.29
CA SER A 221 -19.23 -9.13 -39.46
C SER A 221 -20.28 -9.64 -40.44
N PHE A 222 -21.34 -8.85 -40.64
CA PHE A 222 -22.41 -9.16 -41.59
C PHE A 222 -21.85 -9.31 -43.01
N PRO A 223 -22.36 -10.26 -43.81
CA PRO A 223 -21.92 -10.45 -45.18
C PRO A 223 -22.04 -9.14 -45.96
N LYS A 224 -21.01 -8.81 -46.75
CA LYS A 224 -20.97 -7.58 -47.54
C LYS A 224 -22.16 -7.58 -48.51
N ALA A 225 -23.07 -6.62 -48.33
CA ALA A 225 -24.24 -6.49 -49.19
C ALA A 225 -23.78 -6.31 -50.66
N PRO A 226 -24.33 -7.07 -51.61
CA PRO A 226 -23.98 -6.91 -53.02
C PRO A 226 -24.39 -5.51 -53.48
N SER A 227 -23.41 -4.67 -53.80
CA SER A 227 -23.64 -3.37 -54.44
C SER A 227 -23.94 -3.59 -55.92
N GLY A 228 -25.12 -4.14 -56.21
CA GLY A 228 -25.66 -4.20 -57.57
C GLY A 228 -26.08 -2.80 -58.00
N GLY A 229 -25.21 -2.09 -58.71
CA GLY A 229 -25.59 -0.89 -59.45
C GLY A 229 -26.65 -1.28 -60.47
N LEU A 230 -27.84 -0.69 -60.38
CA LEU A 230 -28.89 -0.87 -61.37
C LEU A 230 -28.34 -0.38 -62.73
N PRO A 231 -28.37 -1.20 -63.79
CA PRO A 231 -27.97 -0.75 -65.11
C PRO A 231 -28.93 0.37 -65.53
N SER A 232 -28.38 1.57 -65.79
CA SER A 232 -29.13 2.69 -66.34
C SER A 232 -29.70 2.25 -67.70
N LEU A 233 -31.03 2.20 -67.79
CA LEU A 233 -31.75 1.92 -69.03
C LEU A 233 -31.50 3.04 -70.06
N PRO A 234 -31.30 2.70 -71.34
CA PRO A 234 -31.02 3.64 -72.43
C PRO A 234 -32.25 4.46 -72.85
#